data_AF-A0A2M8W5G5-F1
#
_entry.id   AF-A0A2M8W5G5-F1
#
_cell.length_a   1.000
_cell.length_b   1.000
_cell.length_c   1.000
_cell.angle_alpha   90.00
_cell.angle_beta   90.00
_cell.angle_gamma   90.00
#
_symmetry.space_group_name_H-M   'P 1'
#
loop_
_entity.id
_entity.type
_entity.pdbx_description
1 polymer ?
#
loop_
_entity_poly.entity_id
_entity_poly.type
_entity_poly.pdbx_seq_one_letter_code
_entity_poly.pdbx_strand_id
1 'polypeptide(L)'
;MALRYDFDMVAITPEGLPDEFGDLTVTGVAAEKVAMFRDAQTANALKTADAAVRTYFTDSGFALSHFDSGAPTGRFAMRDEDARIAVIDRLTANLETHDLTNAAWGTFDFDAFMDALDAATPVEDELLAPTKKPTPEHDRAVAEARIASRKDKGRRMMALGGSLLGLIMIFYVASQTLN
;
A
#
# COMPACT_ATOMS: atom_id res chain seq x y z
N MET A 1 9.52 13.49 20.85
CA MET A 1 8.07 13.20 20.86
C MET A 1 7.91 11.74 20.49
N ALA A 2 7.03 11.00 21.16
CA ALA A 2 6.77 9.61 20.80
C ALA A 2 5.92 9.56 19.52
N LEU A 3 6.23 8.60 18.63
CA LEU A 3 5.46 8.35 17.42
C LEU A 3 4.06 7.82 17.76
N ARG A 4 3.09 8.05 16.87
CA ARG A 4 1.72 7.52 17.01
C ARG A 4 1.44 6.48 15.95
N TYR A 5 0.98 5.32 16.38
CA TYR A 5 0.88 4.12 15.54
C TYR A 5 -0.54 3.78 15.10
N ASP A 6 -1.52 4.63 15.40
CA ASP A 6 -2.87 4.53 14.84
C ASP A 6 -2.81 4.51 13.30
N PHE A 7 -3.58 3.61 12.67
CA PHE A 7 -3.67 3.52 11.21
C PHE A 7 -5.11 3.24 10.76
N ASP A 8 -5.41 3.70 9.55
CA ASP A 8 -6.71 3.57 8.90
C ASP A 8 -6.63 2.69 7.66
N MET A 9 -7.73 2.00 7.36
CA MET A 9 -7.87 1.24 6.13
C MET A 9 -8.47 2.14 5.04
N VAL A 10 -7.70 2.38 3.99
CA VAL A 10 -8.07 3.30 2.90
C VAL A 10 -8.34 2.49 1.65
N ALA A 11 -9.53 2.63 1.09
CA ALA A 11 -9.90 1.99 -0.16
C ALA A 11 -9.07 2.55 -1.32
N ILE A 12 -8.43 1.67 -2.10
CA ILE A 12 -7.82 1.98 -3.38
C ILE A 12 -8.75 1.46 -4.47
N THR A 13 -9.20 2.36 -5.34
CA THR A 13 -9.91 1.99 -6.56
C THR A 13 -8.92 1.33 -7.52
N PRO A 14 -9.18 0.09 -8.00
CA PRO A 14 -8.38 -0.53 -9.05
C PRO A 14 -8.30 0.38 -10.28
N GLU A 15 -7.10 0.61 -10.82
CA GLU A 15 -6.95 1.37 -12.06
C GLU A 15 -7.76 0.73 -13.20
N GLY A 16 -8.62 1.51 -13.86
CA GLY A 16 -9.39 1.09 -15.04
C GLY A 16 -10.88 0.83 -14.80
N LEU A 17 -11.37 0.93 -13.56
CA LEU A 17 -12.80 1.00 -13.31
C LEU A 17 -13.28 2.45 -13.55
N PRO A 18 -14.25 2.69 -14.45
CA PRO A 18 -14.75 4.03 -14.70
C PRO A 18 -15.44 4.59 -13.43
N ASP A 19 -15.28 5.90 -13.20
CA ASP A 19 -15.81 6.63 -12.02
C ASP A 19 -17.33 6.47 -11.81
N GLU A 20 -18.04 5.97 -12.83
CA GLU A 20 -19.47 5.67 -12.83
C GLU A 20 -19.86 4.41 -12.04
N PHE A 21 -18.90 3.56 -11.64
CA PHE A 21 -19.18 2.41 -10.76
C PHE A 21 -19.59 2.81 -9.33
N GLY A 22 -19.56 4.10 -8.99
CA GLY A 22 -20.04 4.59 -7.70
C GLY A 22 -19.33 3.95 -6.51
N ASP A 23 -19.98 3.92 -5.36
CA ASP A 23 -19.45 3.27 -4.17
C ASP A 23 -19.19 1.78 -4.45
N LEU A 24 -17.92 1.38 -4.45
CA LEU A 24 -17.47 0.01 -4.74
C LEU A 24 -18.04 -1.00 -3.74
N THR A 25 -18.51 -0.56 -2.57
CA THR A 25 -19.24 -1.41 -1.62
C THR A 25 -20.62 -1.84 -2.16
N VAL A 26 -21.24 -1.03 -3.03
CA VAL A 26 -22.57 -1.28 -3.63
C VAL A 26 -22.48 -2.21 -4.85
N THR A 27 -21.36 -2.20 -5.56
CA THR A 27 -21.17 -3.00 -6.79
C THR A 27 -20.64 -4.42 -6.52
N GLY A 28 -20.35 -4.76 -5.27
CA GLY A 28 -19.78 -6.06 -4.89
C GLY A 28 -18.34 -6.25 -5.33
N VAL A 29 -17.71 -5.22 -5.90
CA VAL A 29 -16.28 -5.21 -6.20
C VAL A 29 -15.56 -4.75 -4.95
N ALA A 30 -14.97 -5.67 -4.19
CA ALA A 30 -14.23 -5.33 -2.99
C ALA A 30 -13.06 -4.38 -3.36
N ALA A 31 -13.16 -3.12 -2.98
CA ALA A 31 -12.03 -2.19 -3.09
C ALA A 31 -10.87 -2.75 -2.26
N GLU A 32 -9.70 -2.89 -2.87
CA GLU A 32 -8.50 -3.30 -2.14
C GLU A 32 -8.17 -2.19 -1.14
N LYS A 33 -8.24 -2.50 0.17
CA LYS A 33 -7.91 -1.54 1.22
C LYS A 33 -6.45 -1.68 1.62
N VAL A 34 -5.75 -0.56 1.75
CA VAL A 34 -4.40 -0.49 2.30
C VAL A 34 -4.40 0.18 3.67
N ALA A 35 -3.46 -0.22 4.53
CA ALA A 35 -3.24 0.45 5.80
C ALA A 35 -2.40 1.72 5.61
N MET A 36 -2.83 2.83 6.19
CA MET A 36 -2.09 4.10 6.20
C MET A 36 -2.02 4.63 7.63
N PHE A 37 -0.82 4.97 8.12
CA PHE A 37 -0.67 5.56 9.45
C PHE A 37 -1.35 6.93 9.52
N ARG A 38 -1.98 7.27 10.65
CA ARG A 38 -2.57 8.59 10.85
C ARG A 38 -1.51 9.67 11.01
N ASP A 39 -0.43 9.33 11.71
CA ASP A 39 0.66 10.26 11.98
C ASP A 39 1.68 10.31 10.84
N ALA A 40 1.86 11.51 10.31
CA ALA A 40 2.85 11.79 9.27
C ALA A 40 4.28 11.51 9.73
N GLN A 41 4.58 11.67 11.03
CA GLN A 41 5.92 11.37 11.57
C GLN A 41 6.20 9.87 11.53
N THR A 42 5.22 9.04 11.89
CA THR A 42 5.31 7.57 11.80
C THR A 42 5.51 7.10 10.37
N ALA A 43 4.72 7.62 9.41
CA ALA A 43 4.90 7.31 8.00
C ALA A 43 6.29 7.74 7.49
N ASN A 44 6.80 8.89 7.94
CA ASN A 44 8.14 9.35 7.58
C ASN A 44 9.25 8.49 8.21
N ALA A 45 9.08 8.03 9.44
CA ALA A 45 10.01 7.13 10.10
C ALA A 45 10.23 5.85 9.26
N LEU A 46 9.15 5.23 8.77
CA LEU A 46 9.24 4.09 7.86
C LEU A 46 9.89 4.45 6.52
N LYS A 47 9.59 5.62 5.94
CA LYS A 47 10.25 6.06 4.68
C LYS A 47 11.77 6.17 4.83
N THR A 48 12.25 6.53 6.01
CA THR A 48 13.67 6.64 6.33
C THR A 48 14.33 5.35 6.80
N ALA A 49 13.53 4.32 7.10
CA ALA A 49 14.04 3.00 7.45
C ALA A 49 14.70 2.30 6.26
N ASP A 50 15.42 1.22 6.56
CA ASP A 50 16.06 0.39 5.55
C ASP A 50 15.05 -0.17 4.54
N ALA A 51 15.56 -0.47 3.35
CA ALA A 51 14.74 -1.03 2.28
C ALA A 51 14.01 -2.31 2.70
N ALA A 52 14.65 -3.18 3.50
CA ALA A 52 14.03 -4.41 3.99
C ALA A 52 12.77 -4.13 4.84
N VAL A 53 12.85 -3.15 5.77
CA VAL A 53 11.72 -2.73 6.61
C VAL A 53 10.60 -2.14 5.74
N ARG A 54 10.94 -1.27 4.80
CA ARG A 54 9.97 -0.64 3.89
C ARG A 54 9.24 -1.68 3.04
N THR A 55 9.97 -2.65 2.50
CA THR A 55 9.40 -3.73 1.71
C THR A 55 8.50 -4.61 2.58
N TYR A 56 8.96 -4.99 3.78
CA TYR A 56 8.16 -5.76 4.74
C TYR A 56 6.78 -5.12 4.99
N PHE A 57 6.72 -3.82 5.34
CA PHE A 57 5.44 -3.12 5.53
C PHE A 57 4.60 -3.05 4.26
N THR A 58 5.23 -2.77 3.11
CA THR A 58 4.52 -2.64 1.83
C THR A 58 3.88 -3.98 1.42
N ASP A 59 4.63 -5.07 1.53
CA ASP A 59 4.17 -6.42 1.19
C ASP A 59 3.12 -6.93 2.19
N SER A 60 3.09 -6.39 3.42
CA SER A 60 2.04 -6.66 4.41
C SER A 60 0.76 -5.85 4.19
N GLY A 61 0.78 -4.85 3.31
CA GLY A 61 -0.38 -4.04 2.93
C GLY A 61 -0.41 -2.63 3.50
N PHE A 62 0.73 -2.11 3.97
CA PHE A 62 0.86 -0.71 4.37
C PHE A 62 1.33 0.16 3.21
N ALA A 63 0.63 1.28 2.97
CA ALA A 63 1.21 2.34 2.17
C ALA A 63 2.15 3.18 3.05
N LEU A 64 3.34 3.49 2.54
CA LEU A 64 4.28 4.42 3.18
C LEU A 64 3.81 5.86 2.98
N SER A 65 2.62 6.19 3.45
CA SER A 65 2.02 7.51 3.43
C SER A 65 1.09 7.63 4.64
N HIS A 66 0.62 8.84 4.90
CA HIS A 66 -0.30 9.10 6.01
C HIS A 66 -1.70 9.43 5.51
N PHE A 67 -2.70 9.03 6.30
CA PHE A 67 -4.09 9.41 6.12
C PHE A 67 -4.76 9.41 7.50
N ASP A 68 -5.39 10.51 7.86
CA ASP A 68 -6.12 10.65 9.13
C ASP A 68 -7.62 10.74 8.84
N SER A 69 -8.34 9.66 9.16
CA SER A 69 -9.81 9.60 9.05
C SER A 69 -10.53 10.52 10.04
N GLY A 70 -9.84 11.01 11.07
CA GLY A 70 -10.43 11.70 12.21
C GLY A 70 -10.93 10.75 13.31
N ALA A 71 -10.69 9.45 13.17
CA ALA A 71 -11.02 8.48 14.22
C ALA A 71 -10.22 8.78 15.52
N PRO A 72 -10.84 8.59 16.70
CA PRO A 72 -10.16 8.84 17.97
C PRO A 72 -8.88 8.00 18.14
N THR A 73 -7.99 8.49 19.00
CA THR A 73 -6.74 7.80 19.35
C THR A 73 -7.04 6.41 19.93
N GLY A 74 -6.35 5.37 19.47
CA GLY A 74 -6.57 3.98 19.91
C GLY A 74 -7.90 3.39 19.44
N ARG A 75 -8.57 4.02 18.47
CA ARG A 75 -9.84 3.56 17.90
C ARG A 75 -9.76 3.42 16.40
N PHE A 76 -10.44 2.45 15.82
CA PHE A 76 -10.58 2.28 14.37
C PHE A 76 -12.04 2.01 13.99
N ALA A 77 -12.41 2.31 12.75
CA ALA A 77 -13.77 2.09 12.26
C ALA A 77 -14.14 0.60 12.27
N MET A 78 -15.25 0.24 12.90
CA MET A 78 -15.68 -1.16 13.00
C MET A 78 -15.88 -1.81 11.61
N ARG A 79 -16.31 -1.04 10.60
CA ARG A 79 -16.41 -1.52 9.21
C ARG A 79 -15.08 -1.97 8.58
N ASP A 80 -13.95 -1.59 9.17
CA ASP A 80 -12.61 -1.88 8.68
C ASP A 80 -11.95 -3.06 9.42
N GLU A 81 -12.65 -3.68 10.38
CA GLU A 81 -12.12 -4.76 11.24
C GLU A 81 -11.57 -5.94 10.42
N ASP A 82 -12.35 -6.50 9.49
CA ASP A 82 -11.91 -7.60 8.63
C ASP A 82 -10.66 -7.25 7.81
N ALA A 83 -10.60 -6.02 7.28
CA ALA A 83 -9.48 -5.55 6.50
C ALA A 83 -8.23 -5.34 7.36
N ARG A 84 -8.42 -4.89 8.61
CA ARG A 84 -7.37 -4.78 9.62
C ARG A 84 -6.80 -6.15 9.98
N ILE A 85 -7.67 -7.13 10.28
CA ILE A 85 -7.26 -8.52 10.56
C ILE A 85 -6.42 -9.07 9.41
N ALA A 86 -6.86 -8.88 8.16
CA ALA A 86 -6.11 -9.34 7.00
C ALA A 86 -4.72 -8.69 6.85
N VAL A 87 -4.56 -7.40 7.22
CA VAL A 87 -3.24 -6.74 7.25
C VAL A 87 -2.37 -7.32 8.37
N ILE A 88 -2.94 -7.56 9.56
CA ILE A 88 -2.22 -8.11 10.71
C ILE A 88 -1.74 -9.54 10.42
N ASP A 89 -2.56 -10.35 9.77
CA ASP A 89 -2.19 -11.71 9.36
C ASP A 89 -1.02 -11.69 8.37
N ARG A 90 -1.07 -10.79 7.36
CA ARG A 90 0.05 -10.61 6.42
C ARG A 90 1.30 -10.04 7.08
N LEU A 91 1.14 -9.13 8.05
CA LEU A 91 2.24 -8.58 8.84
C LEU A 91 2.97 -9.70 9.60
N THR A 92 2.22 -10.60 10.22
CA THR A 92 2.74 -11.74 10.96
C THR A 92 3.39 -12.76 10.02
N ALA A 93 2.73 -13.13 8.93
CA ALA A 93 3.28 -14.08 7.96
C ALA A 93 4.58 -13.59 7.31
N ASN A 94 4.68 -12.28 7.04
CA ASN A 94 5.87 -11.70 6.41
C ASN A 94 7.06 -11.56 7.37
N LEU A 95 6.87 -11.66 8.70
CA LEU A 95 8.01 -11.69 9.63
C LEU A 95 8.90 -12.90 9.39
N GLU A 96 8.32 -14.03 8.96
CA GLU A 96 9.07 -15.26 8.70
C GLU A 96 9.83 -15.24 7.37
N THR A 97 9.39 -14.41 6.42
CA THR A 97 9.89 -14.41 5.04
C THR A 97 10.85 -13.26 4.74
N HIS A 98 10.81 -12.18 5.53
CA HIS A 98 11.72 -11.03 5.40
C HIS A 98 12.88 -11.13 6.40
N ASP A 99 14.12 -11.04 5.90
CA ASP A 99 15.29 -10.90 6.80
C ASP A 99 15.38 -9.47 7.35
N LEU A 100 14.98 -9.33 8.61
CA LEU A 100 14.99 -8.06 9.35
C LEU A 100 16.08 -8.01 10.44
N THR A 101 16.91 -9.06 10.55
CA THR A 101 17.81 -9.31 11.71
C THR A 101 18.76 -8.15 12.02
N ASN A 102 19.20 -7.43 11.00
CA ASN A 102 20.11 -6.28 11.13
C ASN A 102 19.56 -5.01 10.48
N ALA A 103 18.27 -4.98 10.17
CA ALA A 103 17.68 -3.85 9.46
C ALA A 103 17.56 -2.63 10.39
N ALA A 104 17.93 -1.46 9.89
CA ALA A 104 17.73 -0.20 10.59
C ALA A 104 16.27 0.27 10.42
N TRP A 105 15.52 0.27 11.52
CA TRP A 105 14.14 0.76 11.57
C TRP A 105 14.05 2.30 11.64
N GLY A 106 15.19 2.98 11.67
CA GLY A 106 15.26 4.43 11.81
C GLY A 106 14.75 4.88 13.17
N THR A 107 13.71 5.70 13.17
CA THR A 107 13.01 6.13 14.40
C THR A 107 11.73 5.35 14.65
N PHE A 108 11.38 4.40 13.78
CA PHE A 108 10.21 3.54 13.97
C PHE A 108 10.51 2.54 15.08
N ASP A 109 9.60 2.45 16.03
CA ASP A 109 9.66 1.53 17.17
C ASP A 109 8.65 0.42 16.95
N PHE A 110 9.16 -0.77 16.62
CA PHE A 110 8.33 -1.93 16.28
C PHE A 110 7.56 -2.47 17.48
N ASP A 111 8.17 -2.48 18.67
CA ASP A 111 7.51 -2.98 19.87
C ASP A 111 6.35 -2.04 20.25
N ALA A 112 6.57 -0.73 20.22
CA ALA A 112 5.52 0.25 20.46
C ALA A 112 4.39 0.21 19.40
N PHE A 113 4.72 -0.18 18.16
CA PHE A 113 3.72 -0.42 17.12
C PHE A 113 2.86 -1.66 17.44
N MET A 114 3.48 -2.76 17.87
CA MET A 114 2.75 -3.96 18.27
C MET A 114 1.86 -3.72 19.50
N ASP A 115 2.34 -2.95 20.48
CA ASP A 115 1.53 -2.53 21.63
C ASP A 115 0.31 -1.70 21.20
N ALA A 116 0.49 -0.77 20.25
CA ALA A 116 -0.61 0.04 19.73
C ALA A 116 -1.61 -0.77 18.91
N LEU A 117 -1.15 -1.84 18.25
CA LEU A 117 -1.97 -2.76 17.46
C LEU A 117 -2.85 -3.62 18.38
N ASP A 118 -2.29 -4.11 19.49
CA ASP A 118 -3.00 -4.89 20.52
C ASP A 118 -4.01 -4.01 21.31
N ALA A 119 -3.63 -2.77 21.63
CA ALA A 119 -4.47 -1.85 22.40
C ALA A 119 -5.61 -1.19 21.60
N ALA A 120 -5.58 -1.26 20.27
CA ALA A 120 -6.57 -0.61 19.42
C ALA A 120 -7.94 -1.32 19.52
N THR A 121 -9.02 -0.56 19.67
CA THR A 121 -10.37 -1.14 19.72
C THR A 121 -11.27 -0.60 18.60
N PRO A 122 -12.24 -1.39 18.12
CA PRO A 122 -13.20 -0.89 17.16
C PRO A 122 -14.08 0.20 17.82
N VAL A 123 -14.65 1.05 16.97
CA VAL A 123 -15.71 1.99 17.34
C VAL A 123 -16.73 2.05 16.20
N GLU A 124 -18.00 2.22 16.55
CA GLU A 124 -19.09 2.35 15.59
C GLU A 124 -18.86 3.57 14.67
N ASP A 125 -19.22 3.41 13.40
CA ASP A 125 -18.95 4.40 12.37
C ASP A 125 -19.64 5.76 12.65
N GLU A 126 -20.79 5.73 13.33
CA GLU A 126 -21.55 6.92 13.72
C GLU A 126 -20.87 7.75 14.82
N LEU A 127 -19.89 7.16 15.52
CA LEU A 127 -19.10 7.81 16.57
C LEU A 127 -17.73 8.27 16.07
N LEU A 128 -17.40 8.00 14.80
CA LEU A 128 -16.24 8.57 14.15
C LEU A 128 -16.48 10.07 13.88
N ALA A 129 -15.42 10.87 13.95
CA ALA A 129 -15.51 12.25 13.47
C ALA A 129 -15.97 12.22 11.99
N PRO A 130 -16.82 13.18 11.55
CA PRO A 130 -17.26 13.22 10.17
C PRO A 130 -16.04 13.24 9.25
N THR A 131 -15.96 12.24 8.36
CA THR A 131 -14.84 12.07 7.44
C THR A 131 -14.65 13.36 6.65
N LYS A 132 -13.46 13.97 6.74
CA LYS A 132 -13.07 15.00 5.79
C LYS A 132 -13.07 14.34 4.42
N LYS A 133 -13.94 14.80 3.51
CA LYS A 133 -13.90 14.35 2.11
C LYS A 133 -12.45 14.51 1.61
N PRO A 134 -11.89 13.52 0.88
CA PRO A 134 -10.56 13.65 0.32
C PRO A 134 -10.46 14.96 -0.44
N THR A 135 -9.50 15.79 -0.05
CA THR A 135 -9.26 17.08 -0.70
C THR A 135 -8.72 16.77 -2.11
N PRO A 136 -9.21 17.43 -3.18
CA PRO A 136 -8.75 17.22 -4.57
C PRO A 136 -7.24 17.34 -4.79
N GLU A 137 -6.53 17.92 -3.83
CA GLU A 137 -5.08 18.06 -3.79
C GLU A 137 -4.35 16.72 -3.54
N HIS A 138 -4.96 15.79 -2.80
CA HIS A 138 -4.39 14.45 -2.56
C HIS A 138 -4.38 13.61 -3.84
N ASP A 139 -5.49 13.62 -4.58
CA ASP A 139 -5.62 12.92 -5.86
C ASP A 139 -4.65 13.48 -6.91
N ARG A 140 -4.44 14.81 -6.89
CA ARG A 140 -3.44 15.48 -7.76
C ARG A 140 -2.02 15.10 -7.40
N ALA A 141 -1.66 15.05 -6.12
CA ALA A 141 -0.30 14.68 -5.70
C ALA A 141 0.03 13.21 -6.06
N VAL A 142 -0.95 12.31 -5.95
CA VAL A 142 -0.81 10.90 -6.37
C VAL A 142 -0.73 10.79 -7.91
N ALA A 143 -1.51 11.58 -8.64
CA ALA A 143 -1.46 11.64 -10.10
C ALA A 143 -0.11 12.20 -10.62
N GLU A 144 0.40 13.27 -9.99
CA GLU A 144 1.70 13.88 -10.32
C GLU A 144 2.87 12.93 -10.00
N ALA A 145 2.81 12.20 -8.87
CA ALA A 145 3.78 11.17 -8.54
C ALA A 145 3.80 10.03 -9.58
N ARG A 146 2.63 9.63 -10.12
CA ARG A 146 2.55 8.66 -11.23
C ARG A 146 3.13 9.20 -12.54
N ILE A 147 2.89 10.46 -12.89
CA ILE A 147 3.45 11.10 -14.10
C ILE A 147 4.99 11.17 -14.00
N ALA A 148 5.51 11.57 -12.83
CA ALA A 148 6.96 11.62 -12.58
C ALA A 148 7.60 10.22 -12.67
N SER A 149 6.98 9.21 -12.06
CA SER A 149 7.49 7.82 -12.06
C SER A 149 7.48 7.18 -13.45
N ARG A 150 6.46 7.44 -14.29
CA ARG A 150 6.41 6.94 -15.68
C ARG A 150 7.51 7.54 -16.55
N LYS A 151 7.93 8.78 -16.30
CA LYS A 151 9.01 9.44 -17.07
C LYS A 151 10.38 8.79 -16.84
N ASP A 152 10.62 8.25 -15.64
CA ASP A 152 11.86 7.54 -15.31
C ASP A 152 11.84 6.07 -15.75
N LYS A 153 10.68 5.41 -15.68
CA LYS A 153 10.54 4.01 -16.11
C LYS A 153 10.61 3.84 -17.63
N GLY A 154 10.15 4.84 -18.40
CA GLY A 154 10.21 4.85 -19.87
C GLY A 154 11.62 4.96 -20.46
N ARG A 155 12.58 5.58 -19.76
CA ARG A 155 13.98 5.66 -20.23
C ARG A 155 14.76 4.36 -20.02
N ARG A 156 14.36 3.52 -19.06
CA ARG A 156 15.06 2.26 -18.73
C ARG A 156 14.59 1.06 -19.56
N MET A 157 13.39 1.13 -20.16
CA MET A 157 12.81 0.00 -20.91
C MET A 157 13.15 -0.05 -22.41
N MET A 158 13.84 0.96 -22.95
CA MET A 158 14.31 0.96 -24.35
C MET A 158 15.59 0.14 -24.59
N ALA A 159 16.16 -0.50 -23.57
CA ALA A 159 17.42 -1.24 -23.70
C ALA A 159 17.27 -2.78 -23.76
N LEU A 160 16.10 -3.36 -23.47
CA LEU A 160 15.95 -4.82 -23.36
C LEU A 160 14.82 -5.45 -24.21
N GLY A 161 13.94 -4.67 -24.82
CA GLY A 161 12.78 -5.19 -25.58
C GLY A 161 13.06 -5.71 -26.99
N GLY A 162 14.29 -5.58 -27.50
CA GLY A 162 14.62 -5.95 -28.89
C GLY A 162 14.97 -7.42 -29.12
N SER A 163 15.25 -8.21 -28.08
CA SER A 163 15.88 -9.53 -28.26
C SER A 163 14.93 -10.74 -28.27
N LEU A 164 13.67 -10.62 -27.82
CA LEU A 164 12.79 -11.79 -27.72
C LEU A 164 11.96 -12.10 -28.99
N LEU A 165 11.68 -11.10 -29.83
CA LEU A 165 10.89 -11.32 -31.06
C LEU A 165 11.70 -11.95 -32.21
N GLY A 166 13.03 -11.77 -32.23
CA GLY A 166 13.88 -12.38 -33.25
C GLY A 166 14.03 -13.89 -33.11
N LEU A 167 13.97 -14.42 -31.89
CA LEU A 167 14.25 -15.84 -31.64
C LEU A 167 13.06 -16.74 -32.01
N ILE A 168 11.83 -16.26 -31.88
CA ILE A 168 10.62 -17.00 -32.26
C ILE A 168 10.46 -17.09 -33.78
N MET A 169 10.91 -16.08 -34.53
CA MET A 169 10.78 -16.07 -35.99
C MET A 169 11.76 -17.02 -36.69
N ILE A 170 12.96 -17.24 -36.12
CA ILE A 170 13.95 -18.19 -36.69
C ILE A 170 13.45 -19.63 -36.59
N PHE A 171 12.83 -20.02 -35.47
CA PHE A 171 12.31 -21.39 -35.31
C PHE A 171 11.11 -21.68 -36.22
N TYR A 172 10.30 -20.66 -36.55
CA TYR A 172 9.14 -20.85 -37.43
C TYR A 172 9.53 -21.00 -38.90
N VAL A 173 10.59 -20.33 -39.36
CA VAL A 173 11.07 -20.45 -40.74
C VAL A 173 11.84 -21.76 -40.97
N ALA A 174 12.61 -22.23 -39.98
CA ALA A 174 13.34 -23.50 -40.08
C ALA A 174 12.41 -24.73 -40.15
N SER A 175 11.19 -24.65 -39.59
CA SER A 175 10.23 -25.75 -39.67
C SER A 175 9.47 -25.83 -40.99
N GLN A 176 9.60 -24.84 -41.88
CA GLN A 176 8.91 -24.79 -43.18
C GLN A 176 9.80 -25.29 -44.33
N THR A 177 11.11 -25.45 -44.12
CA THR A 177 12.06 -25.84 -45.18
C THR A 177 12.45 -27.32 -45.19
N LEU A 178 11.78 -28.16 -44.39
CA LEU A 178 12.12 -29.59 -44.22
C LEU A 178 10.97 -30.57 -44.57
N ASN A 179 9.97 -30.11 -45.33
CA ASN A 179 9.00 -30.98 -46.00
C ASN A 179 9.05 -30.78 -47.52
#